data_AF-A0A927WCZ9-F1
#
_entry.id   AF-A0A927WCZ9-F1
#
_cell.length_a   1.000
_cell.length_b   1.000
_cell.length_c   1.000
_cell.angle_alpha   90.00
_cell.angle_beta   90.00
_cell.angle_gamma   90.00
#
_symmetry.space_group_name_H-M   'P 1'
#
loop_
_entity.id
_entity.type
_entity.pdbx_description
1 polymer ?
#
loop_
_entity_poly.entity_id
_entity_poly.type
_entity_poly.pdbx_seq_one_letter_code
_entity_poly.pdbx_strand_id
1 'polypeptide(L)'
;MKKKKILLIFLIIVTYILILIGNYKNNYNLEIQPPSKTWSKEVSIATATTKNAPVILKEENRILVAYDNNKNLNIVETNTVGEVLNNKQYEVNEELINNVLLAKSVDGYILMLNSIEDCEGYLLKVYIDKDLNEVSRENIKGINSTYQLDNNNIVVAYKDKLEIINTVEDKMISIPAKNTDMLSASKNKDGFLICYMEDNSYIKAITFNEDRVSEPILVEEIAKNNRVTYKNMSCSSDRENGYTMFEQYVKGELHSCRLFEFPIAGGEVKESKPRINESNELINAIGTYSDEEGGKFFSTIDNSYGKKEERRGIASFVVKDGKINKVEPVTRTRGVCINPYVNEDYISYLSFRDEDLYDVVIASTDEGFKAVNNLPRESEKKSALTYTIEGLMNSFVSIIIVGFPWIAIGLVLSGAVTFLDYKLSNKQKKIAYIIVAIITTCAKTFFIIKMFYVKYVYMLPPAIAPIYVGIVLCILIAVITYSYGYCTYTSEFEGIFISKFVLSLLIDALLTLMIYAPLII
;
A
#
# COMPACT_ATOMS: atom_id res chain seq x y z
N MET A 1 -20.59 34.12 40.21
CA MET A 1 -19.37 33.89 39.38
C MET A 1 -18.97 32.41 39.29
N LYS A 2 -18.97 31.63 40.39
CA LYS A 2 -18.68 30.18 40.38
C LYS A 2 -19.48 29.37 39.35
N LYS A 3 -20.81 29.56 39.26
CA LYS A 3 -21.68 28.88 38.27
C LYS A 3 -21.29 29.16 36.80
N LYS A 4 -20.92 30.41 36.45
CA LYS A 4 -20.47 30.80 35.10
C LYS A 4 -19.11 30.18 34.74
N LYS A 5 -18.19 30.13 35.71
CA LYS A 5 -16.88 29.49 35.54
C LYS A 5 -17.01 27.98 35.30
N ILE A 6 -17.88 27.30 36.06
CA ILE A 6 -18.17 25.87 35.87
C ILE A 6 -18.78 25.61 34.48
N LEU A 7 -19.73 26.45 34.04
CA LEU A 7 -20.31 26.36 32.70
C LEU A 7 -19.24 26.48 31.59
N LEU A 8 -18.29 27.43 31.72
CA LEU A 8 -17.24 27.61 30.72
C LEU A 8 -16.23 26.45 30.70
N ILE A 9 -15.89 25.88 31.87
CA ILE A 9 -15.08 24.65 31.94
C ILE A 9 -15.82 23.51 31.22
N PHE A 10 -17.12 23.35 31.49
CA PHE A 10 -17.93 22.36 30.81
C PHE A 10 -17.94 22.58 29.29
N LEU A 11 -18.08 23.82 28.81
CA LEU A 11 -18.00 24.13 27.38
C LEU A 11 -16.64 23.82 26.77
N ILE A 12 -15.53 24.07 27.48
CA ILE A 12 -14.18 23.68 27.03
C ILE A 12 -14.09 22.16 26.88
N ILE A 13 -14.55 21.39 27.88
CA ILE A 13 -14.54 19.93 27.86
C ILE A 13 -15.42 19.39 26.71
N VAL A 14 -16.62 19.94 26.54
CA VAL A 14 -17.53 19.56 25.44
C VAL A 14 -16.88 19.85 24.08
N THR A 15 -16.26 21.01 23.92
CA THR A 15 -15.55 21.38 22.68
C THR A 15 -14.42 20.40 22.38
N TYR A 16 -13.61 20.07 23.40
CA TYR A 16 -12.55 19.06 23.30
C TYR A 16 -13.09 17.71 22.84
N ILE A 17 -14.17 17.21 23.46
CA ILE A 17 -14.79 15.93 23.10
C ILE A 17 -15.34 15.96 21.67
N LEU A 18 -15.97 17.06 21.25
CA LEU A 18 -16.50 17.20 19.89
C LEU A 18 -15.40 17.16 18.83
N ILE A 19 -14.25 17.79 19.10
CA ILE A 19 -13.08 17.73 18.20
C ILE A 19 -12.58 16.29 18.09
N LEU A 20 -12.44 15.56 19.21
CA LEU A 20 -12.02 14.16 19.19
C LEU A 20 -13.00 13.26 18.43
N ILE A 21 -14.30 13.45 18.62
CA ILE A 21 -15.34 12.71 17.87
C ILE A 21 -15.24 13.02 16.37
N GLY A 22 -15.03 14.29 16.01
CA GLY A 22 -14.84 14.71 14.62
C GLY A 22 -13.63 14.06 13.97
N ASN A 23 -12.48 14.08 14.65
CA ASN A 23 -11.25 13.46 14.19
C ASN A 23 -11.39 11.94 14.07
N TYR A 24 -11.98 11.29 15.09
CA TYR A 24 -12.26 9.86 15.05
C TYR A 24 -13.17 9.50 13.88
N LYS A 25 -14.26 10.26 13.66
CA LYS A 25 -15.16 10.02 12.53
C LYS A 25 -14.44 10.18 11.19
N ASN A 26 -13.56 11.17 11.04
CA ASN A 26 -12.79 11.36 9.81
C ASN A 26 -11.83 10.19 9.57
N ASN A 27 -11.07 9.78 10.60
CA ASN A 27 -10.15 8.65 10.52
C ASN A 27 -10.89 7.34 10.27
N TYR A 28 -12.02 7.12 10.94
CA TYR A 28 -12.86 5.93 10.75
C TYR A 28 -13.41 5.86 9.33
N ASN A 29 -13.92 6.97 8.79
CA ASN A 29 -14.40 7.03 7.41
C ASN A 29 -13.31 6.76 6.37
N LEU A 30 -12.04 7.04 6.69
CA LEU A 30 -10.91 6.69 5.85
C LEU A 30 -10.55 5.20 5.98
N GLU A 31 -10.47 4.70 7.22
CA GLU A 31 -10.09 3.32 7.54
C GLU A 31 -11.10 2.28 7.05
N ILE A 32 -12.39 2.61 6.94
CA ILE A 32 -13.39 1.66 6.41
C ILE A 32 -13.39 1.56 4.89
N GLN A 33 -12.66 2.42 4.17
CA GLN A 33 -12.67 2.39 2.71
C GLN A 33 -11.88 1.17 2.18
N PRO A 34 -12.37 0.52 1.11
CA PRO A 34 -11.55 -0.41 0.35
C PRO A 34 -10.37 0.33 -0.32
N PRO A 35 -9.32 -0.39 -0.76
CA PRO A 35 -8.18 0.23 -1.45
C PRO A 35 -8.58 0.97 -2.72
N SER A 36 -9.60 0.47 -3.43
CA SER A 36 -10.15 1.09 -4.63
C SER A 36 -11.60 0.65 -4.87
N LYS A 37 -12.20 1.06 -5.99
CA LYS A 37 -13.54 0.61 -6.37
C LYS A 37 -13.53 -0.80 -6.95
N THR A 38 -12.44 -1.18 -7.60
CA THR A 38 -12.28 -2.48 -8.22
C THR A 38 -11.95 -3.55 -7.20
N TRP A 39 -10.99 -3.30 -6.31
CA TRP A 39 -10.44 -4.31 -5.39
C TRP A 39 -11.12 -4.34 -4.02
N SER A 40 -11.30 -5.55 -3.48
CA SER A 40 -11.74 -5.77 -2.10
C SER A 40 -10.67 -5.35 -1.09
N LYS A 41 -11.08 -5.23 0.17
CA LYS A 41 -10.15 -5.30 1.30
C LYS A 41 -9.48 -6.67 1.35
N GLU A 42 -8.28 -6.67 1.90
CA GLU A 42 -7.42 -7.82 2.13
C GLU A 42 -8.00 -8.83 3.14
N VAL A 43 -7.71 -10.11 2.95
CA VAL A 43 -8.00 -11.19 3.91
C VAL A 43 -6.71 -11.97 4.18
N SER A 44 -6.24 -11.95 5.43
CA SER A 44 -5.12 -12.78 5.86
C SER A 44 -5.63 -14.19 6.11
N ILE A 45 -5.01 -15.16 5.43
CA ILE A 45 -5.40 -16.57 5.48
C ILE A 45 -4.35 -17.45 6.18
N ALA A 46 -3.11 -16.95 6.30
CA ALA A 46 -2.03 -17.62 7.01
C ALA A 46 -0.89 -16.64 7.36
N THR A 47 0.13 -17.16 8.04
CA THR A 47 1.38 -16.46 8.35
C THR A 47 2.58 -17.31 7.91
N ALA A 48 3.61 -16.69 7.34
CA ALA A 48 4.78 -17.37 6.80
C ALA A 48 6.06 -16.52 6.93
N THR A 49 7.21 -17.18 6.94
CA THR A 49 8.55 -16.56 6.92
C THR A 49 9.20 -16.64 5.53
N THR A 50 8.40 -16.53 4.47
CA THR A 50 8.84 -16.60 3.07
C THR A 50 8.98 -15.22 2.44
N LYS A 51 9.75 -15.15 1.35
CA LYS A 51 9.85 -14.00 0.43
C LYS A 51 9.45 -14.39 -1.00
N ASN A 52 8.82 -15.54 -1.21
CA ASN A 52 8.28 -15.96 -2.51
C ASN A 52 6.81 -15.56 -2.65
N ALA A 53 6.34 -15.43 -3.89
CA ALA A 53 4.94 -15.13 -4.14
C ALA A 53 4.05 -16.33 -3.72
N PRO A 54 3.03 -16.12 -2.87
CA PRO A 54 2.02 -17.14 -2.64
C PRO A 54 1.19 -17.33 -3.91
N VAL A 55 1.02 -18.56 -4.38
CA VAL A 55 0.32 -18.89 -5.63
C VAL A 55 -1.13 -19.22 -5.35
N ILE A 56 -2.05 -18.60 -6.09
CA ILE A 56 -3.49 -18.88 -6.03
C ILE A 56 -3.91 -19.81 -7.15
N LEU A 57 -4.77 -20.76 -6.82
CA LEU A 57 -5.56 -21.55 -7.76
C LEU A 57 -7.04 -21.47 -7.35
N LYS A 58 -7.86 -20.94 -8.25
CA LYS A 58 -9.31 -20.82 -8.05
C LYS A 58 -10.05 -22.03 -8.61
N GLU A 59 -11.02 -22.51 -7.84
CA GLU A 59 -12.03 -23.47 -8.26
C GLU A 59 -13.43 -22.86 -8.09
N GLU A 60 -14.46 -23.57 -8.57
CA GLU A 60 -15.84 -23.09 -8.52
C GLU A 60 -16.31 -22.80 -7.08
N ASN A 61 -15.91 -23.62 -6.11
CA ASN A 61 -16.40 -23.56 -4.73
C ASN A 61 -15.32 -23.30 -3.67
N ARG A 62 -14.04 -23.21 -4.08
CA ARG A 62 -12.91 -23.03 -3.16
C ARG A 62 -11.75 -22.32 -3.83
N ILE A 63 -10.85 -21.79 -3.00
CA ILE A 63 -9.59 -21.19 -3.43
C ILE A 63 -8.47 -21.90 -2.67
N LEU A 64 -7.46 -22.35 -3.41
CA LEU A 64 -6.24 -22.95 -2.85
C LEU A 64 -5.10 -21.94 -2.96
N VAL A 65 -4.38 -21.72 -1.86
CA VAL A 65 -3.22 -20.84 -1.82
C VAL A 65 -1.99 -21.61 -1.37
N ALA A 66 -1.02 -21.74 -2.27
CA ALA A 66 0.25 -22.39 -2.00
C ALA A 66 1.33 -21.38 -1.61
N TYR A 67 2.12 -21.70 -0.60
CA TYR A 67 3.26 -20.88 -0.18
C TYR A 67 4.29 -21.74 0.56
N ASP A 68 5.56 -21.35 0.50
CA ASP A 68 6.59 -21.96 1.34
C ASP A 68 6.66 -21.28 2.72
N ASN A 69 7.08 -22.03 3.71
CA ASN A 69 7.31 -21.54 5.06
C ASN A 69 8.43 -22.35 5.70
N ASN A 70 9.64 -21.81 5.69
CA ASN A 70 10.86 -22.53 6.08
C ASN A 70 11.01 -23.85 5.30
N LYS A 71 11.01 -24.98 6.00
CA LYS A 71 11.24 -26.32 5.45
C LYS A 71 9.97 -27.01 4.91
N ASN A 72 8.87 -26.28 4.80
CA ASN A 72 7.57 -26.82 4.40
C ASN A 72 6.99 -26.05 3.22
N LEU A 73 6.31 -26.76 2.32
CA LEU A 73 5.29 -26.16 1.46
C LEU A 73 3.92 -26.30 2.12
N ASN A 74 3.07 -25.30 1.95
CA ASN A 74 1.75 -25.25 2.56
C ASN A 74 0.71 -25.03 1.47
N ILE A 75 -0.47 -25.61 1.64
CA ILE A 75 -1.68 -25.27 0.89
C ILE A 75 -2.76 -24.90 1.90
N VAL A 76 -3.25 -23.67 1.81
CA VAL A 76 -4.42 -23.21 2.54
C VAL A 76 -5.62 -23.27 1.62
N GLU A 77 -6.66 -23.98 2.07
CA GLU A 77 -7.96 -24.06 1.42
C GLU A 77 -8.90 -23.05 2.06
N THR A 78 -9.54 -22.24 1.23
CA THR A 78 -10.59 -21.30 1.65
C THR A 78 -11.85 -21.51 0.83
N ASN A 79 -13.00 -21.06 1.34
CA ASN A 79 -14.17 -20.87 0.49
C ASN A 79 -13.96 -19.69 -0.47
N THR A 80 -14.92 -19.45 -1.36
CA THR A 80 -14.86 -18.36 -2.35
C THR A 80 -14.89 -16.95 -1.76
N VAL A 81 -15.03 -16.78 -0.44
CA VAL A 81 -14.97 -15.46 0.24
C VAL A 81 -13.75 -15.33 1.15
N GLY A 82 -12.85 -16.32 1.14
CA GLY A 82 -11.57 -16.28 1.87
C GLY A 82 -11.62 -16.78 3.31
N GLU A 83 -12.70 -17.45 3.74
CA GLU A 83 -12.72 -18.11 5.04
C GLU A 83 -11.92 -19.41 4.96
N VAL A 84 -10.95 -19.58 5.87
CA VAL A 84 -10.07 -20.75 5.93
C VAL A 84 -10.85 -21.99 6.35
N LEU A 85 -10.80 -23.01 5.50
CA LEU A 85 -11.42 -24.32 5.72
C LEU A 85 -10.40 -25.35 6.19
N ASN A 86 -9.19 -25.31 5.63
CA ASN A 86 -8.14 -26.29 5.90
C ASN A 86 -6.74 -25.69 5.63
N ASN A 87 -5.71 -26.25 6.26
CA ASN A 87 -4.31 -25.93 6.00
C ASN A 87 -3.47 -27.21 6.07
N LYS A 88 -2.85 -27.58 4.95
CA LYS A 88 -2.03 -28.78 4.80
C LYS A 88 -0.58 -28.40 4.59
N GLN A 89 0.32 -29.14 5.24
CA GLN A 89 1.76 -28.92 5.18
C GLN A 89 2.46 -30.14 4.60
N TYR A 90 3.45 -29.91 3.75
CA TYR A 90 4.28 -30.91 3.11
C TYR A 90 5.74 -30.60 3.41
N GLU A 91 6.40 -31.46 4.16
CA GLU A 91 7.81 -31.28 4.53
C GLU A 91 8.70 -31.45 3.29
N VAL A 92 9.58 -30.49 3.01
CA VAL A 92 10.49 -30.51 1.85
C VAL A 92 11.95 -30.38 2.25
N ASN A 93 12.25 -29.90 3.47
CA ASN A 93 13.61 -29.82 4.02
C ASN A 93 14.62 -28.99 3.22
N GLU A 94 14.14 -28.02 2.45
CA GLU A 94 14.95 -27.09 1.68
C GLU A 94 15.35 -25.85 2.47
N GLU A 95 16.59 -25.38 2.28
CA GLU A 95 17.07 -24.12 2.87
C GLU A 95 16.78 -22.90 1.98
N LEU A 96 16.75 -23.09 0.66
CA LEU A 96 16.55 -22.01 -0.31
C LEU A 96 15.54 -22.42 -1.38
N ILE A 97 14.32 -21.91 -1.28
CA ILE A 97 13.26 -22.13 -2.26
C ILE A 97 13.21 -20.92 -3.18
N ASN A 98 13.47 -21.11 -4.47
CA ASN A 98 13.49 -20.04 -5.47
C ASN A 98 12.08 -19.61 -5.89
N ASN A 99 11.16 -20.56 -5.99
CA ASN A 99 9.75 -20.31 -6.28
C ASN A 99 8.87 -21.47 -5.82
N VAL A 100 7.57 -21.20 -5.71
CA VAL A 100 6.51 -22.19 -5.48
C VAL A 100 5.53 -22.09 -6.63
N LEU A 101 5.04 -23.22 -7.13
CA LEU A 101 4.01 -23.30 -8.17
C LEU A 101 2.92 -24.28 -7.75
N LEU A 102 1.68 -24.06 -8.19
CA LEU A 102 0.54 -24.92 -7.91
C LEU A 102 -0.31 -25.11 -9.18
N ALA A 103 -0.23 -26.29 -9.77
CA ALA A 103 -0.99 -26.65 -10.97
C ALA A 103 -1.99 -27.77 -10.70
N LYS A 104 -3.00 -27.91 -11.55
CA LYS A 104 -3.91 -29.06 -11.59
C LYS A 104 -3.20 -30.27 -12.20
N SER A 105 -3.58 -31.46 -11.77
CA SER A 105 -3.23 -32.72 -12.41
C SER A 105 -4.50 -33.48 -12.81
N VAL A 106 -4.35 -34.63 -13.48
CA VAL A 106 -5.46 -35.54 -13.82
C VAL A 106 -6.29 -35.90 -12.58
N ASP A 107 -5.61 -36.22 -11.47
CA ASP A 107 -6.24 -36.77 -10.26
C ASP A 107 -6.28 -35.79 -9.07
N GLY A 108 -5.81 -34.56 -9.24
CA GLY A 108 -5.77 -33.56 -8.17
C GLY A 108 -4.89 -32.38 -8.53
N TYR A 109 -3.76 -32.22 -7.84
CA TYR A 109 -2.85 -31.09 -7.96
C TYR A 109 -1.38 -31.53 -7.98
N ILE A 110 -0.52 -30.64 -8.46
CA ILE A 110 0.93 -30.73 -8.37
C ILE A 110 1.43 -29.47 -7.68
N LEU A 111 1.97 -29.63 -6.49
CA LEU A 111 2.67 -28.57 -5.76
C LEU A 111 4.16 -28.70 -6.07
N MET A 112 4.78 -27.62 -6.54
CA MET A 112 6.14 -27.67 -7.06
C MET A 112 7.02 -26.59 -6.43
N LEU A 113 8.30 -26.92 -6.26
CA LEU A 113 9.33 -25.95 -5.90
C LEU A 113 10.56 -26.10 -6.78
N ASN A 114 11.21 -24.98 -7.11
CA ASN A 114 12.55 -24.96 -7.66
C ASN A 114 13.56 -24.66 -6.53
N SER A 115 14.63 -25.46 -6.46
CA SER A 115 15.75 -25.28 -5.52
C SER A 115 17.06 -25.69 -6.20
N ILE A 116 18.18 -25.55 -5.48
CA ILE A 116 19.52 -25.88 -5.95
C ILE A 116 20.14 -26.88 -4.96
N GLU A 117 20.54 -28.04 -5.47
CA GLU A 117 21.27 -29.07 -4.72
C GLU A 117 22.60 -29.35 -5.46
N ASP A 118 23.73 -29.36 -4.76
CA ASP A 118 25.06 -29.63 -5.35
C ASP A 118 25.41 -28.75 -6.59
N CYS A 119 25.01 -27.47 -6.57
CA CYS A 119 25.13 -26.52 -7.69
C CYS A 119 24.33 -26.88 -8.96
N GLU A 120 23.41 -27.84 -8.86
CA GLU A 120 22.48 -28.20 -9.92
C GLU A 120 21.07 -27.80 -9.50
N GLY A 121 20.41 -27.00 -10.35
CA GLY A 121 19.02 -26.65 -10.12
C GLY A 121 18.10 -27.84 -10.37
N TYR A 122 17.04 -27.97 -9.58
CA TYR A 122 16.09 -29.06 -9.71
C TYR A 122 14.65 -28.59 -9.42
N LEU A 123 13.68 -29.38 -9.85
CA LEU A 123 12.26 -29.20 -9.61
C LEU A 123 11.73 -30.40 -8.83
N LEU A 124 11.32 -30.17 -7.58
CA LEU A 124 10.54 -31.15 -6.82
C LEU A 124 9.07 -30.95 -7.13
N LYS A 125 8.40 -32.03 -7.52
CA LYS A 125 6.96 -32.13 -7.69
C LYS A 125 6.38 -33.00 -6.56
N VAL A 126 5.40 -32.48 -5.85
CA VAL A 126 4.59 -33.20 -4.88
C VAL A 126 3.21 -33.38 -5.49
N TYR A 127 2.84 -34.62 -5.82
CA TYR A 127 1.53 -34.97 -6.36
C TYR A 127 0.54 -35.12 -5.22
N ILE A 128 -0.60 -34.44 -5.34
CA ILE A 128 -1.58 -34.28 -4.26
C ILE A 128 -2.96 -34.65 -4.81
N ASP A 129 -3.74 -35.42 -4.04
CA ASP A 129 -5.12 -35.75 -4.39
C ASP A 129 -6.09 -34.55 -4.17
N LYS A 130 -7.37 -34.71 -4.53
CA LYS A 130 -8.38 -33.65 -4.37
C LYS A 130 -8.68 -33.27 -2.91
N ASP A 131 -8.37 -34.16 -1.98
CA ASP A 131 -8.51 -33.99 -0.52
C ASP A 131 -7.24 -33.43 0.13
N LEU A 132 -6.28 -33.00 -0.70
CA LEU A 132 -5.01 -32.42 -0.31
C LEU A 132 -4.08 -33.38 0.44
N ASN A 133 -4.16 -34.69 0.17
CA ASN A 133 -3.20 -35.66 0.68
C ASN A 133 -2.10 -35.93 -0.35
N GLU A 134 -0.86 -36.07 0.14
CA GLU A 134 0.27 -36.43 -0.69
C GLU A 134 0.12 -37.86 -1.22
N VAL A 135 0.27 -38.02 -2.54
CA VAL A 135 0.22 -39.31 -3.23
C VAL A 135 1.62 -39.80 -3.56
N SER A 136 2.47 -38.92 -4.10
CA SER A 136 3.84 -39.25 -4.50
C SER A 136 4.69 -37.99 -4.68
N ARG A 137 6.00 -38.21 -4.85
CA ARG A 137 6.98 -37.16 -5.15
C ARG A 137 7.87 -37.55 -6.31
N GLU A 138 8.29 -36.55 -7.06
CA GLU A 138 9.22 -36.68 -8.18
C GLU A 138 10.23 -35.54 -8.13
N ASN A 139 11.51 -35.84 -8.34
CA ASN A 139 12.56 -34.84 -8.42
C ASN A 139 13.19 -34.86 -9.83
N ILE A 140 13.18 -33.72 -10.49
CA ILE A 140 13.71 -33.52 -11.85
C ILE A 140 14.94 -32.61 -11.76
N LYS A 141 16.12 -33.13 -12.13
CA LYS A 141 17.38 -32.37 -12.12
C LYS A 141 17.61 -31.59 -13.41
N GLY A 142 18.55 -30.66 -13.37
CA GLY A 142 18.99 -29.86 -14.53
C GLY A 142 18.04 -28.71 -14.88
N ILE A 143 17.25 -28.23 -13.92
CA ILE A 143 16.25 -27.17 -14.10
C ILE A 143 16.85 -25.84 -13.67
N ASN A 144 16.90 -24.88 -14.58
CA ASN A 144 17.39 -23.53 -14.30
C ASN A 144 16.30 -22.62 -13.72
N SER A 145 15.09 -22.70 -14.26
CA SER A 145 13.98 -21.82 -13.87
C SER A 145 12.64 -22.47 -14.22
N THR A 146 11.58 -22.08 -13.50
CA THR A 146 10.22 -22.51 -13.78
C THR A 146 9.26 -21.34 -13.65
N TYR A 147 8.16 -21.39 -14.40
CA TYR A 147 7.08 -20.39 -14.31
C TYR A 147 5.72 -21.03 -14.57
N GLN A 148 4.70 -20.61 -13.83
CA GLN A 148 3.33 -21.08 -14.02
C GLN A 148 2.59 -20.16 -14.99
N LEU A 149 2.09 -20.71 -16.10
CA LEU A 149 1.36 -19.96 -17.13
C LEU A 149 -0.11 -19.77 -16.75
N ASP A 150 -0.73 -20.84 -16.26
CA ASP A 150 -2.08 -20.87 -15.74
C ASP A 150 -2.26 -22.07 -14.78
N ASN A 151 -3.50 -22.49 -14.54
CA ASN A 151 -3.79 -23.61 -13.66
C ASN A 151 -3.31 -24.98 -14.19
N ASN A 152 -3.06 -25.11 -15.49
CA ASN A 152 -2.79 -26.40 -16.13
C ASN A 152 -1.45 -26.43 -16.88
N ASN A 153 -0.80 -25.29 -17.07
CA ASN A 153 0.38 -25.16 -17.91
C ASN A 153 1.54 -24.52 -17.13
N ILE A 154 2.72 -25.11 -17.29
CA ILE A 154 3.97 -24.58 -16.75
C ILE A 154 5.03 -24.50 -17.85
N VAL A 155 6.01 -23.63 -17.64
CA VAL A 155 7.25 -23.58 -18.42
C VAL A 155 8.41 -23.98 -17.54
N VAL A 156 9.25 -24.85 -18.07
CA VAL A 156 10.45 -25.35 -17.42
C VAL A 156 11.65 -25.02 -18.32
N ALA A 157 12.62 -24.30 -17.77
CA ALA A 157 13.87 -23.98 -18.46
C ALA A 157 14.98 -24.94 -18.05
N TYR A 158 15.60 -25.55 -19.07
CA TYR A 158 16.81 -26.36 -18.94
C TYR A 158 18.00 -25.58 -19.51
N LYS A 159 19.17 -26.23 -19.49
CA LYS A 159 20.39 -25.67 -20.08
C LYS A 159 20.33 -25.48 -21.60
N ASP A 160 19.61 -26.34 -22.32
CA ASP A 160 19.62 -26.42 -23.79
C ASP A 160 18.22 -26.44 -24.43
N LYS A 161 17.17 -26.28 -23.62
CA LYS A 161 15.78 -26.22 -24.08
C LYS A 161 14.85 -25.52 -23.08
N LEU A 162 13.71 -25.08 -23.60
CA LEU A 162 12.51 -24.76 -22.83
C LEU A 162 11.48 -25.87 -23.06
N GLU A 163 10.74 -26.22 -22.02
CA GLU A 163 9.60 -27.14 -22.13
C GLU A 163 8.34 -26.46 -21.62
N ILE A 164 7.29 -26.47 -22.45
CA ILE A 164 5.94 -26.08 -22.08
C ILE A 164 5.18 -27.37 -21.79
N ILE A 165 4.67 -27.52 -20.57
CA ILE A 165 4.05 -28.75 -20.09
C ILE A 165 2.62 -28.45 -19.67
N ASN A 166 1.66 -29.16 -20.27
CA ASN A 166 0.29 -29.25 -19.78
C ASN A 166 0.20 -30.39 -18.76
N THR A 167 0.02 -30.04 -17.49
CA THR A 167 0.06 -30.97 -16.34
C THR A 167 -1.20 -31.82 -16.20
N VAL A 168 -2.27 -31.51 -16.95
CA VAL A 168 -3.52 -32.29 -16.96
C VAL A 168 -3.55 -33.25 -18.15
N GLU A 169 -3.10 -32.82 -19.33
CA GLU A 169 -3.07 -33.68 -20.52
C GLU A 169 -1.79 -34.51 -20.65
N ASP A 170 -0.80 -34.25 -19.79
CA ASP A 170 0.56 -34.80 -19.87
C ASP A 170 1.21 -34.59 -21.26
N LYS A 171 0.90 -33.45 -21.87
CA LYS A 171 1.50 -33.02 -23.15
C LYS A 171 2.67 -32.10 -22.90
N MET A 172 3.71 -32.27 -23.71
CA MET A 172 4.94 -31.50 -23.61
C MET A 172 5.40 -31.04 -24.98
N ILE A 173 5.82 -29.78 -25.06
CA ILE A 173 6.46 -29.21 -26.25
C ILE A 173 7.82 -28.68 -25.85
N SER A 174 8.85 -29.13 -26.58
CA SER A 174 10.23 -28.74 -26.36
C SER A 174 10.69 -27.76 -27.44
N ILE A 175 11.33 -26.67 -26.99
CA ILE A 175 11.81 -25.59 -27.83
C ILE A 175 13.31 -25.44 -27.58
N PRO A 176 14.17 -25.45 -28.62
CA PRO A 176 15.59 -25.18 -28.46
C PRO A 176 15.83 -23.78 -27.88
N ALA A 177 16.55 -23.69 -26.76
CA ALA A 177 16.92 -22.44 -26.10
C ALA A 177 18.17 -22.65 -25.26
N LYS A 178 19.02 -21.64 -25.06
CA LYS A 178 20.32 -21.85 -24.38
C LYS A 178 20.44 -21.09 -23.07
N ASN A 179 20.80 -21.81 -22.00
CA ASN A 179 21.04 -21.26 -20.66
C ASN A 179 19.93 -20.29 -20.25
N THR A 180 18.68 -20.73 -20.37
CA THR A 180 17.53 -19.84 -20.18
C THR A 180 17.24 -19.62 -18.70
N ASP A 181 16.99 -18.37 -18.34
CA ASP A 181 16.61 -17.93 -17.00
C ASP A 181 15.57 -16.79 -17.05
N MET A 182 15.26 -16.22 -15.87
CA MET A 182 14.32 -15.10 -15.68
C MET A 182 13.02 -15.30 -16.48
N LEU A 183 12.32 -16.42 -16.30
CA LEU A 183 11.06 -16.69 -17.01
C LEU A 183 9.91 -15.78 -16.53
N SER A 184 9.08 -15.33 -17.47
CA SER A 184 7.78 -14.72 -17.16
C SER A 184 6.82 -14.91 -18.30
N ALA A 185 5.52 -14.97 -18.00
CA ALA A 185 4.50 -15.12 -19.01
C ALA A 185 3.22 -14.40 -18.64
N SER A 186 2.41 -14.13 -19.65
CA SER A 186 1.01 -13.72 -19.49
C SER A 186 0.13 -14.46 -20.47
N LYS A 187 -1.17 -14.56 -20.14
CA LYS A 187 -2.17 -14.90 -21.15
C LYS A 187 -2.09 -13.89 -22.31
N ASN A 188 -2.41 -14.35 -23.50
CA ASN A 188 -2.63 -13.56 -24.69
C ASN A 188 -4.00 -13.96 -25.27
N LYS A 189 -4.52 -13.21 -26.24
CA LYS A 189 -5.85 -13.39 -26.84
C LYS A 189 -6.21 -14.86 -27.11
N ASP A 190 -5.27 -15.59 -27.72
CA ASP A 190 -5.47 -16.97 -28.16
C ASP A 190 -4.51 -17.96 -27.45
N GLY A 191 -3.83 -17.58 -26.36
CA GLY A 191 -2.86 -18.47 -25.73
C GLY A 191 -1.98 -17.77 -24.69
N PHE A 192 -0.66 -17.89 -24.81
CA PHE A 192 0.31 -17.30 -23.90
C PHE A 192 1.41 -16.54 -24.64
N LEU A 193 1.86 -15.44 -24.05
CA LEU A 193 3.12 -14.79 -24.37
C LEU A 193 4.12 -15.16 -23.28
N ILE A 194 5.21 -15.83 -23.65
CA ILE A 194 6.28 -16.25 -22.75
C ILE A 194 7.52 -15.44 -23.10
N CYS A 195 7.99 -14.67 -22.13
CA CYS A 195 9.22 -13.91 -22.19
C CYS A 195 10.32 -14.68 -21.41
N TYR A 196 11.57 -14.61 -21.86
CA TYR A 196 12.71 -15.26 -21.19
C TYR A 196 14.03 -14.57 -21.52
N MET A 197 15.04 -14.77 -20.67
CA MET A 197 16.41 -14.32 -20.95
C MET A 197 17.27 -15.52 -21.37
N GLU A 198 18.01 -15.34 -22.47
CA GLU A 198 18.93 -16.34 -23.03
C GLU A 198 20.38 -15.87 -22.90
N ASP A 199 21.28 -16.78 -22.49
CA ASP A 199 22.71 -16.54 -22.30
C ASP A 199 23.06 -15.28 -21.46
N ASN A 200 22.16 -14.93 -20.53
CA ASN A 200 22.22 -13.73 -19.69
C ASN A 200 22.39 -12.41 -20.47
N SER A 201 21.90 -12.36 -21.72
CA SER A 201 22.10 -11.20 -22.60
C SER A 201 20.92 -10.91 -23.51
N TYR A 202 20.23 -11.94 -24.03
CA TYR A 202 19.20 -11.76 -25.04
C TYR A 202 17.83 -11.92 -24.42
N ILE A 203 17.02 -10.86 -24.46
CA ILE A 203 15.61 -10.94 -24.08
C ILE A 203 14.84 -11.47 -25.28
N LYS A 204 14.14 -12.58 -25.10
CA LYS A 204 13.35 -13.21 -26.15
C LYS A 204 11.90 -13.39 -25.71
N ALA A 205 11.02 -13.44 -26.70
CA ALA A 205 9.61 -13.75 -26.50
C ALA A 205 9.14 -14.79 -27.51
N ILE A 206 8.23 -15.65 -27.08
CA ILE A 206 7.52 -16.63 -27.91
C ILE A 206 6.03 -16.58 -27.59
N THR A 207 5.19 -16.87 -28.57
CA THR A 207 3.77 -17.14 -28.34
C THR A 207 3.51 -18.63 -28.38
N PHE A 208 2.63 -19.09 -27.48
CA PHE A 208 2.17 -20.48 -27.41
C PHE A 208 0.64 -20.54 -27.51
N ASN A 209 0.11 -21.28 -28.49
CA ASN A 209 -1.33 -21.49 -28.72
C ASN A 209 -1.58 -22.89 -29.28
N GLU A 210 -2.47 -23.68 -28.65
CA GLU A 210 -2.95 -24.99 -29.16
C GLU A 210 -1.81 -25.85 -29.76
N ASP A 211 -0.79 -26.12 -28.96
CA ASP A 211 0.37 -26.92 -29.32
C ASP A 211 1.32 -26.30 -30.37
N ARG A 212 1.14 -25.03 -30.73
CA ARG A 212 2.01 -24.28 -31.66
C ARG A 212 2.82 -23.22 -30.93
N VAL A 213 4.12 -23.20 -31.21
CA VAL A 213 5.06 -22.20 -30.72
C VAL A 213 5.53 -21.34 -31.89
N SER A 214 5.56 -20.02 -31.73
CA SER A 214 6.13 -19.11 -32.73
C SER A 214 7.65 -19.22 -32.79
N GLU A 215 8.25 -18.68 -33.86
CA GLU A 215 9.69 -18.40 -33.82
C GLU A 215 10.00 -17.39 -32.69
N PRO A 216 11.19 -17.50 -32.04
CA PRO A 216 11.60 -16.54 -31.02
C PRO A 216 11.77 -15.13 -31.58
N ILE A 217 11.09 -14.18 -30.96
CA ILE A 217 11.22 -12.75 -31.21
C ILE A 217 12.36 -12.23 -30.33
N LEU A 218 13.40 -11.64 -30.93
CA LEU A 218 14.41 -10.90 -30.18
C LEU A 218 13.82 -9.56 -29.76
N VAL A 219 13.65 -9.36 -28.45
CA VAL A 219 13.14 -8.10 -27.89
C VAL A 219 14.29 -7.11 -27.72
N GLU A 220 15.38 -7.51 -27.08
CA GLU A 220 16.52 -6.63 -26.84
C GLU A 220 17.78 -7.44 -26.53
N GLU A 221 18.95 -6.88 -26.85
CA GLU A 221 20.24 -7.36 -26.37
C GLU A 221 20.75 -6.46 -25.23
N ILE A 222 20.78 -7.01 -24.01
CA ILE A 222 21.32 -6.32 -22.86
C ILE A 222 22.84 -6.44 -22.84
N ALA A 223 23.52 -5.30 -22.98
CA ALA A 223 24.96 -5.23 -22.75
C ALA A 223 25.33 -5.65 -21.32
N LYS A 224 26.20 -6.67 -21.19
CA LYS A 224 26.74 -7.09 -19.90
C LYS A 224 27.54 -5.96 -19.26
N ASN A 225 27.09 -5.53 -18.07
CA ASN A 225 27.78 -4.50 -17.29
C ASN A 225 27.91 -4.95 -15.84
N ASN A 226 29.15 -5.08 -15.35
CA ASN A 226 29.43 -5.57 -14.00
C ASN A 226 28.85 -4.68 -12.86
N ARG A 227 28.39 -3.47 -13.17
CA ARG A 227 27.77 -2.55 -12.20
C ARG A 227 26.25 -2.62 -12.18
N VAL A 228 25.63 -3.25 -13.18
CA VAL A 228 24.19 -3.30 -13.39
C VAL A 228 23.73 -4.74 -13.38
N THR A 229 22.73 -5.05 -12.57
CA THR A 229 22.10 -6.37 -12.54
C THR A 229 20.62 -6.22 -12.83
N TYR A 230 20.08 -7.11 -13.66
CA TYR A 230 18.65 -7.17 -13.93
C TYR A 230 18.04 -8.28 -13.08
N LYS A 231 16.87 -8.01 -12.51
CA LYS A 231 16.09 -8.98 -11.72
C LYS A 231 14.61 -8.88 -12.07
N ASN A 232 13.84 -9.89 -11.67
CA ASN A 232 12.38 -9.92 -11.73
C ASN A 232 11.81 -9.45 -13.07
N MET A 233 11.99 -10.27 -14.11
CA MET A 233 11.33 -10.02 -15.38
C MET A 233 9.83 -10.27 -15.25
N SER A 234 9.02 -9.39 -15.84
CA SER A 234 7.57 -9.52 -15.91
C SER A 234 7.08 -9.30 -17.33
N CYS A 235 6.13 -10.11 -17.79
CA CYS A 235 5.63 -10.11 -19.16
C CYS A 235 4.12 -9.85 -19.17
N SER A 236 3.63 -8.96 -20.03
CA SER A 236 2.22 -8.62 -20.24
C SER A 236 1.92 -8.53 -21.75
N SER A 237 0.65 -8.54 -22.15
CA SER A 237 0.24 -8.37 -23.55
C SER A 237 -1.13 -7.67 -23.67
N ASP A 238 -1.35 -6.99 -24.81
CA ASP A 238 -2.60 -6.29 -25.17
C ASP A 238 -3.18 -6.74 -26.52
N ARG A 239 -3.06 -8.04 -26.83
CA ARG A 239 -3.37 -8.71 -28.11
C ARG A 239 -2.37 -8.44 -29.23
N GLU A 240 -2.01 -7.18 -29.46
CA GLU A 240 -1.14 -6.79 -30.58
C GLU A 240 0.34 -6.68 -30.16
N ASN A 241 0.59 -6.20 -28.95
CA ASN A 241 1.93 -5.96 -28.43
C ASN A 241 2.21 -6.81 -27.18
N GLY A 242 3.48 -7.16 -27.03
CA GLY A 242 4.06 -7.67 -25.81
C GLY A 242 4.77 -6.56 -25.04
N TYR A 243 4.77 -6.70 -23.72
CA TYR A 243 5.41 -5.76 -22.80
C TYR A 243 6.26 -6.56 -21.84
N THR A 244 7.56 -6.28 -21.78
CA THR A 244 8.45 -6.92 -20.80
C THR A 244 9.17 -5.89 -19.96
N MET A 245 9.15 -6.08 -18.64
CA MET A 245 9.68 -5.15 -17.66
C MET A 245 10.69 -5.82 -16.74
N PHE A 246 11.77 -5.09 -16.44
CA PHE A 246 12.87 -5.53 -15.59
C PHE A 246 13.16 -4.53 -14.48
N GLU A 247 13.49 -5.04 -13.31
CA GLU A 247 14.12 -4.26 -12.27
C GLU A 247 15.62 -4.10 -12.56
N GLN A 248 16.10 -2.86 -12.61
CA GLN A 248 17.50 -2.53 -12.81
C GLN A 248 18.15 -2.15 -11.47
N TYR A 249 19.10 -2.97 -11.02
CA TYR A 249 19.88 -2.74 -9.82
C TYR A 249 21.27 -2.18 -10.16
N VAL A 250 21.69 -1.13 -9.45
CA VAL A 250 23.03 -0.55 -9.55
C VAL A 250 23.71 -0.68 -8.19
N LYS A 251 24.83 -1.42 -8.14
CA LYS A 251 25.54 -1.72 -6.88
C LYS A 251 24.65 -2.34 -5.78
N GLY A 252 23.65 -3.13 -6.17
CA GLY A 252 22.75 -3.83 -5.26
C GLY A 252 21.51 -3.03 -4.82
N GLU A 253 21.39 -1.76 -5.20
CA GLU A 253 20.20 -0.94 -4.94
C GLU A 253 19.32 -0.86 -6.19
N LEU A 254 18.00 -0.95 -6.01
CA LEU A 254 17.05 -0.75 -7.12
C LEU A 254 17.17 0.70 -7.61
N HIS A 255 17.42 0.87 -8.91
CA HIS A 255 17.64 2.19 -9.49
C HIS A 255 16.49 2.64 -10.40
N SER A 256 15.96 1.73 -11.21
CA SER A 256 14.81 2.00 -12.09
C SER A 256 14.23 0.71 -12.64
N CYS A 257 13.07 0.78 -13.27
CA CYS A 257 12.56 -0.28 -14.13
C CYS A 257 12.74 0.08 -15.61
N ARG A 258 13.16 -0.88 -16.42
CA ARG A 258 13.17 -0.78 -17.90
C ARG A 258 12.00 -1.55 -18.45
N LEU A 259 11.28 -0.97 -19.40
CA LEU A 259 10.17 -1.58 -20.10
C LEU A 259 10.46 -1.60 -21.60
N PHE A 260 10.22 -2.74 -22.22
CA PHE A 260 10.26 -2.92 -23.66
C PHE A 260 8.86 -3.27 -24.17
N GLU A 261 8.34 -2.44 -25.06
CA GLU A 261 7.10 -2.65 -25.81
C GLU A 261 7.47 -3.14 -27.22
N PHE A 262 6.90 -4.28 -27.65
CA PHE A 262 7.25 -4.90 -28.91
C PHE A 262 6.02 -5.48 -29.63
N PRO A 263 5.87 -5.30 -30.96
CA PRO A 263 4.80 -5.95 -31.71
C PRO A 263 4.98 -7.47 -31.73
N ILE A 264 3.93 -8.23 -31.41
CA ILE A 264 3.97 -9.70 -31.40
C ILE A 264 4.18 -10.25 -32.83
N ALA A 265 3.70 -9.55 -33.85
CA ALA A 265 3.92 -9.91 -35.26
C ALA A 265 5.35 -9.60 -35.76
N GLY A 266 6.23 -9.08 -34.91
CA GLY A 266 7.55 -8.57 -35.28
C GLY A 266 7.50 -7.09 -35.70
N GLY A 267 8.57 -6.36 -35.37
CA GLY A 267 8.66 -4.94 -35.64
C GLY A 267 9.68 -4.22 -34.77
N GLU A 268 9.58 -2.89 -34.72
CA GLU A 268 10.44 -2.05 -33.90
C GLU A 268 10.06 -2.16 -32.41
N VAL A 269 11.08 -2.33 -31.57
CA VAL A 269 10.94 -2.39 -30.11
C VAL A 269 11.12 -0.99 -29.54
N LYS A 270 10.21 -0.58 -28.66
CA LYS A 270 10.30 0.69 -27.94
C LYS A 270 10.77 0.44 -26.52
N GLU A 271 11.87 1.08 -26.14
CA GLU A 271 12.32 1.12 -24.75
C GLU A 271 11.75 2.34 -24.02
N SER A 272 11.36 2.15 -22.75
CA SER A 272 11.03 3.24 -21.84
C SER A 272 11.41 2.95 -20.39
N LYS A 273 11.32 3.98 -19.54
CA LYS A 273 11.49 3.89 -18.09
C LYS A 273 10.19 4.37 -17.42
N PRO A 274 9.23 3.47 -17.17
CA PRO A 274 7.92 3.86 -16.68
C PRO A 274 8.03 4.47 -15.27
N ARG A 275 7.16 5.44 -14.96
CA ARG A 275 7.19 6.21 -13.71
C ARG A 275 5.81 6.36 -13.09
N ILE A 276 5.71 6.27 -11.76
CA ILE A 276 4.52 6.59 -10.96
C ILE A 276 4.89 7.62 -9.91
N ASN A 277 4.16 8.73 -9.81
CA ASN A 277 4.37 9.77 -8.80
C ASN A 277 5.84 10.23 -8.71
N GLU A 278 6.50 10.42 -9.85
CA GLU A 278 7.93 10.78 -9.96
C GLU A 278 8.92 9.67 -9.55
N SER A 279 8.46 8.54 -9.01
CA SER A 279 9.26 7.35 -8.75
C SER A 279 9.41 6.45 -9.97
N ASN A 280 10.60 5.87 -10.14
CA ASN A 280 10.92 4.86 -11.17
C ASN A 280 11.02 3.45 -10.56
N GLU A 281 10.72 3.31 -9.27
CA GLU A 281 10.87 2.07 -8.52
C GLU A 281 9.55 1.30 -8.57
N LEU A 282 9.50 0.27 -9.41
CA LEU A 282 8.40 -0.70 -9.47
C LEU A 282 8.97 -2.05 -9.01
N ILE A 283 8.53 -2.51 -7.84
CA ILE A 283 9.09 -3.70 -7.18
C ILE A 283 8.18 -4.90 -7.39
N ASN A 284 8.77 -6.08 -7.62
CA ASN A 284 8.13 -7.37 -7.83
C ASN A 284 6.95 -7.29 -8.82
N ALA A 285 7.19 -6.68 -9.98
CA ALA A 285 6.15 -6.56 -10.98
C ALA A 285 5.70 -7.93 -11.50
N ILE A 286 4.40 -8.10 -11.73
CA ILE A 286 3.81 -9.22 -12.46
C ILE A 286 2.91 -8.67 -13.57
N GLY A 287 3.06 -9.20 -14.77
CA GLY A 287 2.26 -8.80 -15.92
C GLY A 287 1.06 -9.73 -16.11
N THR A 288 -0.05 -9.15 -16.58
CA THR A 288 -1.27 -9.88 -16.90
C THR A 288 -1.77 -9.45 -18.27
N TYR A 289 -2.64 -10.25 -18.86
CA TYR A 289 -3.31 -9.88 -20.10
C TYR A 289 -4.19 -8.65 -19.89
N SER A 290 -4.17 -7.72 -20.86
CA SER A 290 -5.00 -6.52 -20.87
C SER A 290 -6.01 -6.58 -22.01
N ASP A 291 -7.29 -6.41 -21.69
CA ASP A 291 -8.33 -6.11 -22.69
C ASP A 291 -8.38 -4.61 -23.03
N GLU A 292 -7.62 -3.79 -22.32
CA GLU A 292 -7.40 -2.39 -22.65
C GLU A 292 -6.14 -2.24 -23.51
N GLU A 293 -6.05 -1.12 -24.24
CA GLU A 293 -4.84 -0.78 -24.99
C GLU A 293 -3.67 -0.49 -24.03
N GLY A 294 -2.57 -1.24 -24.13
CA GLY A 294 -1.44 -1.21 -23.20
C GLY A 294 -1.29 -2.47 -22.33
N GLY A 295 -0.06 -2.72 -21.86
CA GLY A 295 0.25 -3.85 -20.96
C GLY A 295 -0.20 -3.58 -19.52
N LYS A 296 -0.92 -4.53 -18.92
CA LYS A 296 -1.40 -4.45 -17.54
C LYS A 296 -0.43 -5.12 -16.57
N PHE A 297 0.00 -4.38 -15.56
CA PHE A 297 0.92 -4.85 -14.53
C PHE A 297 0.38 -4.63 -13.13
N PHE A 298 0.89 -5.43 -12.20
CA PHE A 298 0.76 -5.26 -10.76
C PHE A 298 2.14 -5.14 -10.16
N SER A 299 2.37 -4.16 -9.29
CA SER A 299 3.68 -3.97 -8.67
C SER A 299 3.56 -3.29 -7.32
N THR A 300 4.54 -3.51 -6.46
CA THR A 300 4.70 -2.79 -5.20
C THR A 300 5.19 -1.37 -5.47
N ILE A 301 4.39 -0.39 -5.03
CA ILE A 301 4.61 1.05 -5.17
C ILE A 301 4.19 1.80 -3.90
N ASP A 302 4.55 3.08 -3.80
CA ASP A 302 4.05 3.94 -2.73
C ASP A 302 2.64 4.47 -3.08
N ASN A 303 1.62 3.84 -2.49
CA ASN A 303 0.21 4.19 -2.67
C ASN A 303 -0.18 5.32 -1.72
N SER A 304 -0.82 6.37 -2.23
CA SER A 304 -1.41 7.41 -1.38
C SER A 304 -2.54 6.81 -0.52
N TYR A 305 -2.40 6.91 0.79
CA TYR A 305 -3.41 6.54 1.77
C TYR A 305 -4.02 7.80 2.42
N GLY A 306 -5.25 8.11 2.00
CA GLY A 306 -5.85 9.39 2.32
C GLY A 306 -5.05 10.54 1.71
N LYS A 307 -4.81 11.60 2.48
CA LYS A 307 -4.14 12.83 1.99
C LYS A 307 -2.77 13.09 2.60
N LYS A 308 -2.34 12.25 3.55
CA LYS A 308 -1.21 12.52 4.45
C LYS A 308 -0.14 11.43 4.41
N GLU A 309 -0.56 10.18 4.21
CA GLU A 309 0.31 9.01 4.36
C GLU A 309 0.49 8.34 3.00
N GLU A 310 1.68 7.82 2.75
CA GLU A 310 1.94 6.89 1.68
C GLU A 310 2.19 5.52 2.30
N ARG A 311 1.53 4.51 1.76
CA ARG A 311 1.67 3.11 2.19
C ARG A 311 2.26 2.33 1.03
N ARG A 312 3.38 1.64 1.29
CA ARG A 312 4.03 0.81 0.27
C ARG A 312 3.23 -0.46 0.06
N GLY A 313 2.47 -0.51 -1.01
CA GLY A 313 1.48 -1.55 -1.28
C GLY A 313 1.47 -1.94 -2.75
N ILE A 314 0.59 -2.87 -3.13
CA ILE A 314 0.47 -3.27 -4.54
C ILE A 314 -0.55 -2.35 -5.22
N ALA A 315 -0.24 -1.94 -6.45
CA ALA A 315 -1.18 -1.28 -7.34
C ALA A 315 -1.18 -1.97 -8.70
N SER A 316 -2.34 -1.92 -9.36
CA SER A 316 -2.48 -2.29 -10.76
C SER A 316 -2.42 -1.04 -11.65
N PHE A 317 -1.81 -1.15 -12.82
CA PHE A 317 -1.72 -0.06 -13.78
C PHE A 317 -1.53 -0.57 -15.20
N VAL A 318 -1.82 0.28 -16.18
CA VAL A 318 -1.64 -0.02 -17.60
C VAL A 318 -0.53 0.85 -18.17
N VAL A 319 0.39 0.25 -18.92
CA VAL A 319 1.49 0.96 -19.57
C VAL A 319 1.33 0.92 -21.08
N LYS A 320 1.45 2.09 -21.71
CA LYS A 320 1.41 2.23 -23.16
C LYS A 320 2.31 3.38 -23.59
N ASP A 321 3.10 3.19 -24.64
CA ASP A 321 4.04 4.19 -25.16
C ASP A 321 4.98 4.72 -24.04
N GLY A 322 5.37 3.81 -23.13
CA GLY A 322 6.22 4.10 -21.97
C GLY A 322 5.59 4.93 -20.86
N LYS A 323 4.28 5.22 -20.92
CA LYS A 323 3.56 6.00 -19.91
C LYS A 323 2.62 5.12 -19.10
N ILE A 324 2.66 5.29 -17.79
CA ILE A 324 1.73 4.63 -16.87
C ILE A 324 0.43 5.43 -16.79
N ASN A 325 -0.68 4.76 -17.05
CA ASN A 325 -2.03 5.28 -16.90
C ASN A 325 -2.82 4.42 -15.90
N LYS A 326 -3.87 5.00 -15.31
CA LYS A 326 -4.86 4.30 -14.46
C LYS A 326 -4.24 3.49 -13.30
N VAL A 327 -3.45 4.15 -12.46
CA VAL A 327 -2.95 3.52 -11.23
C VAL A 327 -4.11 3.28 -10.27
N GLU A 328 -4.38 2.03 -9.96
CA GLU A 328 -5.43 1.60 -9.04
C GLU A 328 -4.84 0.79 -7.89
N PRO A 329 -4.92 1.29 -6.63
CA PRO A 329 -4.45 0.56 -5.47
C PRO A 329 -5.20 -0.77 -5.29
N VAL A 330 -4.43 -1.82 -5.04
CA VAL A 330 -4.91 -3.17 -4.74
C VAL A 330 -4.86 -3.44 -3.24
N THR A 331 -3.92 -2.81 -2.55
CA THR A 331 -3.75 -2.95 -1.11
C THR A 331 -3.81 -1.62 -0.39
N ARG A 332 -4.14 -1.69 0.89
CA ARG A 332 -4.27 -0.53 1.78
C ARG A 332 -3.63 -0.78 3.15
N THR A 333 -2.95 -1.89 3.38
CA THR A 333 -2.32 -2.19 4.67
C THR A 333 -1.17 -1.23 4.97
N ARG A 334 -0.91 -0.94 6.25
CA ARG A 334 0.28 -0.17 6.65
C ARG A 334 1.59 -0.94 6.41
N GLY A 335 1.54 -2.26 6.54
CA GLY A 335 2.68 -3.14 6.27
C GLY A 335 3.00 -3.18 4.78
N VAL A 336 4.30 -3.28 4.46
CA VAL A 336 4.79 -3.38 3.09
C VAL A 336 4.21 -4.63 2.43
N CYS A 337 3.57 -4.47 1.27
CA CYS A 337 3.10 -5.61 0.47
C CYS A 337 4.08 -5.95 -0.65
N ILE A 338 4.41 -7.22 -0.84
CA ILE A 338 5.36 -7.69 -1.86
C ILE A 338 4.90 -8.98 -2.52
N ASN A 339 5.56 -9.29 -3.65
CA ASN A 339 5.40 -10.53 -4.41
C ASN A 339 3.95 -10.89 -4.77
N PRO A 340 3.24 -10.02 -5.52
CA PRO A 340 1.91 -10.34 -6.01
C PRO A 340 1.91 -11.55 -6.95
N TYR A 341 0.88 -12.37 -6.84
CA TYR A 341 0.49 -13.38 -7.81
C TYR A 341 -0.98 -13.18 -8.19
N VAL A 342 -1.29 -13.18 -9.48
CA VAL A 342 -2.64 -12.91 -9.98
C VAL A 342 -3.16 -14.11 -10.75
N ASN A 343 -4.38 -14.52 -10.43
CA ASN A 343 -5.09 -15.56 -11.16
C ASN A 343 -6.56 -15.19 -11.25
N GLU A 344 -7.04 -14.99 -12.48
CA GLU A 344 -8.38 -14.50 -12.78
C GLU A 344 -8.69 -13.19 -12.03
N ASP A 345 -9.72 -13.21 -11.19
CA ASP A 345 -10.25 -12.12 -10.38
C ASP A 345 -9.59 -12.01 -9.00
N TYR A 346 -8.66 -12.91 -8.66
CA TYR A 346 -7.96 -12.94 -7.37
C TYR A 346 -6.49 -12.53 -7.47
N ILE A 347 -6.00 -11.97 -6.37
CA ILE A 347 -4.59 -11.71 -6.13
C ILE A 347 -4.19 -12.26 -4.77
N SER A 348 -3.02 -12.89 -4.69
CA SER A 348 -2.35 -13.26 -3.46
C SER A 348 -1.03 -12.51 -3.33
N TYR A 349 -0.63 -12.19 -2.10
CA TYR A 349 0.61 -11.49 -1.82
C TYR A 349 1.03 -11.65 -0.36
N LEU A 350 2.25 -11.20 -0.04
CA LEU A 350 2.76 -11.14 1.32
C LEU A 350 2.57 -9.72 1.88
N SER A 351 2.05 -9.61 3.10
CA SER A 351 2.00 -8.35 3.85
C SER A 351 2.92 -8.43 5.05
N PHE A 352 3.89 -7.51 5.16
CA PHE A 352 4.79 -7.45 6.31
C PHE A 352 4.00 -7.28 7.62
N ARG A 353 4.32 -8.13 8.61
CA ARG A 353 3.70 -8.12 9.93
C ARG A 353 4.70 -7.80 11.03
N ASP A 354 5.82 -8.51 11.05
CA ASP A 354 6.90 -8.37 12.03
C ASP A 354 8.24 -8.83 11.44
N GLU A 355 9.33 -8.77 12.20
CA GLU A 355 10.67 -9.19 11.77
C GLU A 355 10.65 -10.58 11.11
N ASP A 356 10.94 -10.60 9.80
CA ASP A 356 10.88 -11.77 8.91
C ASP A 356 9.57 -12.58 8.91
N LEU A 357 8.46 -11.98 9.36
CA LEU A 357 7.14 -12.60 9.40
C LEU A 357 6.14 -11.83 8.51
N TYR A 358 5.48 -12.56 7.62
CA TYR A 358 4.50 -12.03 6.67
C TYR A 358 3.15 -12.70 6.86
N ASP A 359 2.08 -11.92 6.74
CA ASP A 359 0.75 -12.47 6.49
C ASP A 359 0.66 -12.89 5.02
N VAL A 360 0.15 -14.10 4.77
CA VAL A 360 -0.26 -14.56 3.44
C VAL A 360 -1.68 -14.07 3.22
N VAL A 361 -1.85 -13.24 2.20
CA VAL A 361 -3.05 -12.44 2.01
C VAL A 361 -3.65 -12.70 0.64
N ILE A 362 -4.98 -12.67 0.58
CA ILE A 362 -5.76 -12.68 -0.66
C ILE A 362 -6.66 -11.45 -0.75
N ALA A 363 -6.90 -10.98 -1.97
CA ALA A 363 -7.92 -9.99 -2.30
C ALA A 363 -8.55 -10.34 -3.66
N SER A 364 -9.72 -9.77 -3.94
CA SER A 364 -10.46 -10.12 -5.15
C SER A 364 -11.21 -8.93 -5.74
N THR A 365 -11.46 -9.01 -7.04
CA THR A 365 -12.38 -8.14 -7.78
C THR A 365 -13.80 -8.70 -7.84
N ASP A 366 -14.02 -9.95 -7.39
CA ASP A 366 -15.33 -10.60 -7.34
C ASP A 366 -16.31 -9.84 -6.42
N GLU A 367 -17.54 -9.63 -6.89
CA GLU A 367 -18.55 -8.87 -6.15
C GLU A 367 -19.05 -9.62 -4.91
N GLY A 368 -19.09 -10.96 -4.93
CA GLY A 368 -19.43 -11.78 -3.77
C GLY A 368 -18.37 -11.66 -2.67
N PHE A 369 -17.10 -11.77 -3.04
CA PHE A 369 -15.96 -11.56 -2.13
C PHE A 369 -15.97 -10.14 -1.55
N LYS A 370 -16.21 -9.12 -2.38
CA LYS A 370 -16.28 -7.71 -1.97
C LYS A 370 -17.43 -7.44 -1.01
N ALA A 371 -18.61 -8.01 -1.25
CA ALA A 371 -19.80 -7.82 -0.41
C ALA A 371 -19.55 -8.27 1.04
N VAL A 372 -18.78 -9.34 1.23
CA VAL A 372 -18.40 -9.84 2.56
C VAL A 372 -17.23 -9.05 3.14
N ASN A 373 -16.15 -8.87 2.37
CA ASN A 373 -14.87 -8.42 2.92
C ASN A 373 -14.72 -6.91 3.01
N ASN A 374 -15.52 -6.11 2.30
CA ASN A 374 -15.49 -4.65 2.38
C ASN A 374 -16.24 -4.08 3.59
N LEU A 375 -16.95 -4.92 4.35
CA LEU A 375 -17.63 -4.50 5.56
C LEU A 375 -16.66 -3.90 6.58
N PRO A 376 -17.12 -2.94 7.42
CA PRO A 376 -16.30 -2.38 8.48
C PRO A 376 -15.84 -3.43 9.49
N ARG A 377 -14.55 -3.40 9.86
CA ARG A 377 -13.93 -4.35 10.80
C ARG A 377 -13.62 -3.70 12.14
N GLU A 378 -13.54 -4.49 13.21
CA GLU A 378 -13.14 -3.98 14.54
C GLU A 378 -11.69 -3.45 14.56
N SER A 379 -10.80 -4.05 13.76
CA SER A 379 -9.42 -3.58 13.61
C SER A 379 -9.34 -2.16 13.03
N GLU A 380 -10.29 -1.77 12.18
CA GLU A 380 -10.38 -0.43 11.59
C GLU A 380 -10.84 0.60 12.62
N LYS A 381 -11.76 0.22 13.53
CA LYS A 381 -12.15 1.07 14.67
C LYS A 381 -10.97 1.31 15.60
N LYS A 382 -10.20 0.26 15.91
CA LYS A 382 -8.99 0.37 16.74
C LYS A 382 -7.94 1.24 16.07
N SER A 383 -7.70 1.05 14.76
CA SER A 383 -6.75 1.87 13.99
C SER A 383 -7.16 3.33 13.93
N ALA A 384 -8.44 3.62 13.67
CA ALA A 384 -8.98 4.98 13.68
C ALA A 384 -8.82 5.67 15.06
N LEU A 385 -8.98 4.92 16.15
CA LEU A 385 -8.72 5.42 17.51
C LEU A 385 -7.24 5.72 17.72
N THR A 386 -6.35 4.81 17.33
CA THR A 386 -4.89 5.02 17.38
C THR A 386 -4.49 6.28 16.63
N TYR A 387 -4.97 6.45 15.40
CA TYR A 387 -4.74 7.67 14.60
C TYR A 387 -5.26 8.94 15.27
N THR A 388 -6.39 8.85 15.98
CA THR A 388 -6.95 10.00 16.70
C THR A 388 -6.07 10.40 17.89
N ILE A 389 -5.50 9.41 18.60
CA ILE A 389 -4.56 9.63 19.71
C ILE A 389 -3.22 10.18 19.19
N GLU A 390 -2.68 9.61 18.11
CA GLU A 390 -1.47 10.10 17.45
C GLU A 390 -1.67 11.57 17.01
N GLY A 391 -2.81 11.89 16.40
CA GLY A 391 -3.16 13.26 16.03
C GLY A 391 -3.23 14.21 17.24
N LEU A 392 -3.77 13.76 18.36
CA LEU A 392 -3.77 14.53 19.61
C LEU A 392 -2.34 14.80 20.10
N MET A 393 -1.46 13.80 20.09
CA MET A 393 -0.05 13.97 20.47
C MET A 393 0.67 14.95 19.52
N ASN A 394 0.45 14.82 18.22
CA ASN A 394 0.99 15.74 17.22
C ASN A 394 0.50 17.18 17.43
N SER A 395 -0.72 17.35 17.95
CA SER A 395 -1.28 18.68 18.26
C SER A 395 -0.54 19.38 19.40
N PHE A 396 -0.06 18.64 20.41
CA PHE A 396 0.78 19.21 21.48
C PHE A 396 2.13 19.70 20.94
N VAL A 397 2.80 18.90 20.11
CA VAL A 397 4.07 19.28 19.47
C VAL A 397 3.86 20.50 18.57
N SER A 398 2.74 20.54 17.87
CA SER A 398 2.37 21.64 16.96
C SER A 398 2.15 22.98 17.67
N ILE A 399 1.89 23.00 18.98
CA ILE A 399 1.82 24.26 19.75
C ILE A 399 3.15 25.01 19.65
N ILE A 400 4.27 24.30 19.70
CA ILE A 400 5.61 24.88 19.63
C ILE A 400 5.92 25.34 18.20
N ILE A 401 5.65 24.48 17.22
CA ILE A 401 6.06 24.72 15.82
C ILE A 401 5.12 25.71 15.13
N VAL A 402 3.82 25.45 15.22
CA VAL A 402 2.79 26.20 14.50
C VAL A 402 2.16 27.26 15.41
N GLY A 403 1.93 26.95 16.69
CA GLY A 403 1.21 27.82 17.63
C GLY A 403 1.98 29.03 18.15
N PHE A 404 3.30 28.90 18.29
CA PHE A 404 4.14 29.90 18.92
C PHE A 404 4.03 31.32 18.32
N PRO A 405 3.95 31.53 17.00
CA PRO A 405 3.84 32.86 16.40
C PRO A 405 2.68 33.73 16.91
N TRP A 406 1.49 33.18 17.12
CA TRP A 406 0.36 33.95 17.67
C TRP A 406 0.31 33.92 19.20
N ILE A 407 0.79 32.85 19.83
CA ILE A 407 0.94 32.78 21.28
C ILE A 407 1.89 33.89 21.76
N ALA A 408 3.03 34.07 21.10
CA ALA A 408 4.01 35.10 21.43
C ALA A 408 3.40 36.51 21.41
N ILE A 409 2.55 36.83 20.42
CA ILE A 409 1.82 38.10 20.35
C ILE A 409 0.93 38.28 21.59
N GLY A 410 0.16 37.25 21.95
CA GLY A 410 -0.68 37.29 23.16
C GLY A 410 0.13 37.43 24.45
N LEU A 411 1.29 36.77 24.55
CA LEU A 411 2.20 36.87 25.70
C LEU A 411 2.82 38.27 25.85
N VAL A 412 3.27 38.87 24.74
CA VAL A 412 3.83 40.23 24.76
C VAL A 412 2.77 41.25 25.18
N LEU A 413 1.57 41.18 24.59
CA LEU A 413 0.48 42.09 24.92
C LEU A 413 0.02 41.94 26.38
N SER A 414 -0.13 40.69 26.85
CA SER A 414 -0.49 40.42 28.25
C SER A 414 0.61 40.82 29.23
N GLY A 415 1.88 40.69 28.86
CA GLY A 415 3.02 41.20 29.62
C GLY A 415 3.01 42.72 29.74
N ALA A 416 2.74 43.43 28.65
CA ALA A 416 2.62 44.89 28.64
C ALA A 416 1.46 45.38 29.54
N VAL A 417 0.30 44.71 29.49
CA VAL A 417 -0.83 45.03 30.38
C VAL A 417 -0.48 44.73 31.83
N THR A 418 0.20 43.61 32.10
CA THR A 418 0.65 43.26 33.46
C THR A 418 1.59 44.32 34.03
N PHE A 419 2.51 44.85 33.23
CA PHE A 419 3.42 45.92 33.65
C PHE A 419 2.68 47.21 34.02
N LEU A 420 1.57 47.51 33.33
CA LEU A 420 0.75 48.69 33.60
C LEU A 420 -0.37 48.43 34.64
N ASP A 421 -0.51 47.20 35.14
CA ASP A 421 -1.68 46.76 35.89
C ASP A 421 -1.90 47.57 37.19
N TYR A 422 -0.82 48.06 37.82
CA TYR A 422 -0.90 48.91 39.02
C TYR A 422 -1.50 50.31 38.75
N LYS A 423 -1.48 50.79 37.49
CA LYS A 423 -2.04 52.10 37.10
C LYS A 423 -3.47 52.00 36.58
N LEU A 424 -3.98 50.79 36.33
CA LEU A 424 -5.28 50.59 35.69
C LEU A 424 -6.38 50.42 36.73
N SER A 425 -7.48 51.15 36.55
CA SER A 425 -8.72 50.88 37.28
C SER A 425 -9.32 49.52 36.89
N ASN A 426 -10.14 48.93 37.77
CA ASN A 426 -10.83 47.66 37.49
C ASN A 426 -11.64 47.67 36.18
N LYS A 427 -12.18 48.82 35.77
CA LYS A 427 -12.89 48.97 34.48
C LYS A 427 -11.90 48.92 33.30
N GLN A 428 -10.77 49.60 33.41
CA GLN A 428 -9.72 49.58 32.38
C GLN A 428 -9.06 48.20 32.26
N LYS A 429 -8.81 47.50 33.37
CA LYS A 429 -8.31 46.11 33.38
C LYS A 429 -9.21 45.16 32.58
N LYS A 430 -10.54 45.28 32.76
CA LYS A 430 -11.53 44.50 32.00
C LYS A 430 -11.48 44.79 30.50
N ILE A 431 -11.41 46.07 30.13
CA ILE A 431 -11.33 46.49 28.72
C ILE A 431 -10.02 46.02 28.08
N ALA A 432 -8.89 46.17 28.80
CA ALA A 432 -7.59 45.70 28.36
C ALA A 432 -7.60 44.20 28.07
N TYR A 433 -8.22 43.38 28.94
CA TYR A 433 -8.37 41.95 28.69
C TYR A 433 -9.07 41.66 27.36
N ILE A 434 -10.21 42.33 27.10
CA ILE A 434 -10.99 42.14 25.88
C ILE A 434 -10.17 42.53 24.64
N ILE A 435 -9.45 43.64 24.69
CA ILE A 435 -8.60 44.11 23.59
C ILE A 435 -7.49 43.09 23.29
N VAL A 436 -6.78 42.62 24.32
CA VAL A 436 -5.72 41.61 24.15
C VAL A 436 -6.30 40.32 23.56
N ALA A 437 -7.47 39.87 24.03
CA ALA A 437 -8.14 38.68 23.50
C ALA A 437 -8.53 38.84 22.02
N ILE A 438 -9.08 39.99 21.62
CA ILE A 438 -9.46 40.27 20.22
C ILE A 438 -8.23 40.26 19.33
N ILE A 439 -7.17 41.00 19.68
CA ILE A 439 -5.94 41.08 18.87
C ILE A 439 -5.31 39.68 18.73
N THR A 440 -5.25 38.93 19.83
CA THR A 440 -4.70 37.56 19.80
C THR A 440 -5.54 36.63 18.92
N THR A 441 -6.86 36.78 18.94
CA THR A 441 -7.78 36.01 18.08
C THR A 441 -7.60 36.36 16.60
N CYS A 442 -7.44 37.64 16.25
CA CYS A 442 -7.14 38.07 14.89
C CYS A 442 -5.79 37.50 14.42
N ALA A 443 -4.76 37.58 15.26
CA ALA A 443 -3.44 37.01 14.96
C ALA A 443 -3.53 35.50 14.72
N LYS A 444 -4.16 34.75 15.63
CA LYS A 444 -4.40 33.31 15.46
C LYS A 444 -5.10 33.00 14.15
N THR A 445 -6.20 33.70 13.87
CA THR A 445 -7.01 33.46 12.65
C THR A 445 -6.17 33.70 11.39
N PHE A 446 -5.38 34.76 11.35
CA PHE A 446 -4.45 35.05 10.25
C PHE A 446 -3.44 33.92 10.05
N PHE A 447 -2.79 33.44 11.11
CA PHE A 447 -1.81 32.35 11.01
C PHE A 447 -2.45 31.03 10.61
N ILE A 448 -3.63 30.71 11.14
CA ILE A 448 -4.37 29.49 10.75
C ILE A 448 -4.74 29.54 9.27
N ILE A 449 -5.24 30.67 8.75
CA ILE A 449 -5.54 30.81 7.32
C ILE A 449 -4.27 30.63 6.49
N LYS A 450 -3.19 31.35 6.82
CA LYS A 450 -1.93 31.29 6.08
C LYS A 450 -1.35 29.88 6.05
N MET A 451 -1.37 29.17 7.16
CA MET A 451 -0.81 27.82 7.25
C MET A 451 -1.74 26.77 6.62
N PHE A 452 -2.98 26.70 7.07
CA PHE A 452 -3.87 25.58 6.74
C PHE A 452 -4.67 25.79 5.46
N TYR A 453 -5.09 27.02 5.19
CA TYR A 453 -6.00 27.32 4.08
C TYR A 453 -5.31 27.87 2.82
N VAL A 454 -4.06 28.31 2.93
CA VAL A 454 -3.25 28.69 1.76
C VAL A 454 -2.29 27.56 1.38
N LYS A 455 -1.55 27.00 2.34
CA LYS A 455 -0.52 25.98 2.06
C LYS A 455 -1.07 24.55 2.01
N TYR A 456 -2.04 24.20 2.86
CA TYR A 456 -2.49 22.82 3.05
C TYR A 456 -3.99 22.61 2.79
N VAL A 457 -4.64 23.48 2.02
CA VAL A 457 -6.09 23.41 1.79
C VAL A 457 -6.52 22.08 1.17
N TYR A 458 -5.67 21.51 0.31
CA TYR A 458 -5.92 20.23 -0.34
C TYR A 458 -5.96 19.08 0.66
N MET A 459 -5.34 19.19 1.85
CA MET A 459 -5.35 18.19 2.92
C MET A 459 -6.61 18.27 3.81
N LEU A 460 -7.36 19.37 3.80
CA LEU A 460 -8.52 19.54 4.68
C LEU A 460 -9.71 18.66 4.24
N PRO A 461 -10.47 18.08 5.18
CA PRO A 461 -11.76 17.45 4.90
C PRO A 461 -12.77 18.45 4.32
N PRO A 462 -13.68 18.02 3.44
CA PRO A 462 -14.65 18.92 2.79
C PRO A 462 -15.48 19.78 3.77
N ALA A 463 -15.78 19.25 4.96
CA ALA A 463 -16.56 19.94 5.98
C ALA A 463 -15.88 21.19 6.56
N ILE A 464 -14.55 21.25 6.57
CA ILE A 464 -13.77 22.38 7.12
C ILE A 464 -12.86 23.05 6.10
N ALA A 465 -12.82 22.55 4.86
CA ALA A 465 -12.05 23.13 3.75
C ALA A 465 -12.43 24.59 3.41
N PRO A 466 -13.69 25.05 3.53
CA PRO A 466 -14.01 26.46 3.27
C PRO A 466 -13.42 27.39 4.34
N ILE A 467 -12.71 28.43 3.90
CA ILE A 467 -12.00 29.40 4.76
C ILE A 467 -12.90 30.01 5.84
N TYR A 468 -14.15 30.35 5.49
CA TYR A 468 -15.09 30.96 6.44
C TYR A 468 -15.43 30.03 7.61
N VAL A 469 -15.45 28.70 7.41
CA VAL A 469 -15.66 27.73 8.48
C VAL A 469 -14.49 27.80 9.46
N GLY A 470 -13.26 27.88 8.95
CA GLY A 470 -12.07 27.99 9.78
C GLY A 470 -12.03 29.27 10.62
N ILE A 471 -12.47 30.40 10.06
CA ILE A 471 -12.63 31.66 10.78
C ILE A 471 -13.64 31.53 11.92
N VAL A 472 -14.82 30.96 11.65
CA VAL A 472 -15.86 30.76 12.66
C VAL A 472 -15.37 29.85 13.78
N LEU A 473 -14.69 28.75 13.47
CA LEU A 473 -14.10 27.86 14.47
C LEU A 473 -13.07 28.58 15.34
N CYS A 474 -12.18 29.37 14.74
CA CYS A 474 -11.19 30.16 15.48
C CYS A 474 -11.84 31.14 16.46
N ILE A 475 -12.91 31.82 16.02
CA ILE A 475 -13.65 32.78 16.84
C ILE A 475 -14.41 32.06 17.97
N LEU A 476 -15.11 30.96 17.67
CA LEU A 476 -15.88 30.21 18.67
C LEU A 476 -14.99 29.68 19.80
N ILE A 477 -13.86 29.05 19.45
CA ILE A 477 -12.91 28.56 20.45
C ILE A 477 -12.37 29.72 21.28
N ALA A 478 -11.97 30.83 20.64
CA ALA A 478 -11.46 32.01 21.32
C ALA A 478 -12.48 32.62 22.29
N VAL A 479 -13.75 32.73 21.88
CA VAL A 479 -14.82 33.25 22.74
C VAL A 479 -14.98 32.37 23.97
N ILE A 480 -14.99 31.06 23.84
CA ILE A 480 -15.14 30.12 24.96
C ILE A 480 -13.93 30.23 25.92
N THR A 481 -12.71 30.16 25.38
CA THR A 481 -11.47 30.11 26.17
C THR A 481 -11.14 31.45 26.82
N TYR A 482 -11.21 32.56 26.10
CA TYR A 482 -10.96 33.89 26.67
C TYR A 482 -12.10 34.35 27.59
N SER A 483 -13.34 33.89 27.40
CA SER A 483 -14.40 34.14 28.40
C SER A 483 -14.10 33.45 29.74
N TYR A 484 -13.52 32.24 29.69
CA TYR A 484 -13.06 31.54 30.89
C TYR A 484 -11.95 32.31 31.61
N GLY A 485 -10.94 32.76 30.86
CA GLY A 485 -9.87 33.58 31.42
C GLY A 485 -10.36 34.91 31.96
N TYR A 486 -11.28 35.59 31.27
CA TYR A 486 -11.89 36.84 31.72
C TYR A 486 -12.65 36.64 33.04
N CYS A 487 -13.47 35.59 33.17
CA CYS A 487 -14.18 35.30 34.41
C CYS A 487 -13.24 34.99 35.57
N THR A 488 -12.09 34.36 35.28
CA THR A 488 -11.08 33.99 36.28
C THR A 488 -10.23 35.18 36.71
N TYR A 489 -9.89 36.06 35.77
CA TYR A 489 -9.17 37.30 36.07
C TYR A 489 -10.05 38.29 36.85
N THR A 490 -11.31 38.45 36.45
CA THR A 490 -12.23 39.38 37.12
C THR A 490 -12.76 38.89 38.47
N SER A 491 -12.59 37.61 38.82
CA SER A 491 -12.87 37.10 40.17
C SER A 491 -11.80 37.44 41.20
N GLU A 492 -10.57 37.68 40.75
CA GLU A 492 -9.37 37.85 41.58
C GLU A 492 -8.45 38.88 40.91
N PHE A 493 -8.76 40.18 41.03
CA PHE A 493 -7.93 41.23 40.45
C PHE A 493 -6.52 41.33 41.08
N GLU A 494 -6.30 40.67 42.20
CA GLU A 494 -4.98 40.49 42.84
C GLU A 494 -4.10 39.47 42.10
N GLY A 495 -4.67 38.67 41.21
CA GLY A 495 -3.92 37.74 40.38
C GLY A 495 -3.21 38.43 39.22
N ILE A 496 -1.99 37.98 38.90
CA ILE A 496 -1.19 38.50 37.80
C ILE A 496 -1.93 38.26 36.46
N PHE A 497 -2.19 39.33 35.70
CA PHE A 497 -2.92 39.29 34.41
C PHE A 497 -2.37 38.23 33.46
N ILE A 498 -1.05 38.24 33.22
CA ILE A 498 -0.41 37.30 32.29
C ILE A 498 -0.66 35.84 32.70
N SER A 499 -0.62 35.50 33.99
CA SER A 499 -0.82 34.12 34.46
C SER A 499 -2.22 33.59 34.08
N LYS A 500 -3.27 34.39 34.28
CA LYS A 500 -4.64 33.98 33.95
C LYS A 500 -4.90 33.99 32.43
N PHE A 501 -4.24 34.89 31.69
CA PHE A 501 -4.34 34.96 30.23
C PHE A 501 -3.62 33.78 29.55
N VAL A 502 -2.40 33.44 29.99
CA VAL A 502 -1.58 32.33 29.47
C VAL A 502 -2.34 31.01 29.49
N LEU A 503 -3.02 30.70 30.60
CA LEU A 503 -3.79 29.44 30.69
C LEU A 503 -4.87 29.37 29.61
N SER A 504 -5.59 30.47 29.38
CA SER A 504 -6.64 30.53 28.37
C SER A 504 -6.08 30.48 26.95
N LEU A 505 -4.94 31.14 26.73
CA LEU A 505 -4.18 31.12 25.49
C LEU A 505 -3.67 29.72 25.12
N LEU A 506 -3.16 28.95 26.10
CA LEU A 506 -2.71 27.58 25.88
C LEU A 506 -3.86 26.63 25.57
N ILE A 507 -5.00 26.77 26.26
CA ILE A 507 -6.22 25.98 25.95
C ILE A 507 -6.73 26.34 24.55
N ASP A 508 -6.76 27.62 24.18
CA ASP A 508 -7.14 28.09 22.84
C ASP A 508 -6.25 27.51 21.75
N ALA A 509 -4.93 27.53 21.97
CA ALA A 509 -3.94 26.97 21.06
C ALA A 509 -4.12 25.46 20.90
N LEU A 510 -4.27 24.72 22.00
CA LEU A 510 -4.47 23.28 21.98
C LEU A 510 -5.75 22.91 21.21
N LEU A 511 -6.89 23.49 21.56
CA LEU A 511 -8.17 23.18 20.90
C LEU A 511 -8.15 23.56 19.41
N THR A 512 -7.54 24.69 19.06
CA THR A 512 -7.43 25.11 17.66
C THR A 512 -6.54 24.13 16.89
N LEU A 513 -5.37 23.78 17.43
CA LEU A 513 -4.44 22.88 16.75
C LEU A 513 -4.92 21.43 16.71
N MET A 514 -5.73 20.98 17.67
CA MET A 514 -6.39 19.67 17.62
C MET A 514 -7.34 19.49 16.43
N ILE A 515 -7.83 20.58 15.84
CA ILE A 515 -8.65 20.52 14.62
C ILE A 515 -7.76 20.34 13.39
N TYR A 516 -6.63 21.03 13.33
CA TYR A 516 -5.87 21.20 12.09
C TYR A 516 -4.58 20.38 12.01
N ALA A 517 -3.83 20.25 13.10
CA ALA A 517 -2.56 19.53 13.11
C ALA A 517 -2.69 18.04 12.72
N PRO A 518 -3.71 17.28 13.19
CA PRO A 518 -3.87 15.88 12.80
C PRO A 518 -4.05 15.64 11.30
N LEU A 519 -4.43 16.69 10.55
CA LEU A 519 -4.76 16.58 9.12
C LEU A 519 -3.55 16.74 8.20
N ILE A 520 -2.41 17.16 8.75
CA ILE A 520 -1.20 17.52 7.97
C ILE A 520 0.06 16.85 8.49
N ILE A 521 0.13 16.61 9.80
CA ILE A 521 1.27 15.99 10.50
C ILE A 521 0.84 14.68 11.09
#